data_AF-A0A5C5XFX6-F1
#
_entry.id   AF-A0A5C5XFX6-F1
#
_cell.length_a   1.000
_cell.length_b   1.000
_cell.length_c   1.000
_cell.angle_alpha   90.00
_cell.angle_beta   90.00
_cell.angle_gamma   90.00
#
_symmetry.space_group_name_H-M   'P 1'
#
loop_
_entity.id
_entity.type
_entity.pdbx_description
1 polymer ?
#
loop_
_entity_poly.entity_id
_entity_poly.type
_entity_poly.pdbx_seq_one_letter_code
_entity_poly.pdbx_strand_id
1 'polypeptide(L)'
;MDQHLTVKEATKLTGKSESTIKRLIHVITADAAHEDRNSIHPTHDELERLRDAGEPYVWKIDRMLLLKRYPQEPQAEEGIDRTDETNAAAISESQLVDFLRERLVSQEDQIQTFKTQLDRKDGQIDNLNERMRETNILMKELQQKLAIAAPAEPSTPIDSEPATNSSSNTSEMQPSTIGKHLPTFAGLFRSKK
;
A
#
# COMPACT_ATOMS: atom_id res chain seq x y z
N MET A 1 -16.83 -32.94 4.71
CA MET A 1 -17.82 -31.94 4.24
C MET A 1 -16.99 -30.71 3.90
N ASP A 2 -16.44 -30.73 2.69
CA ASP A 2 -15.30 -29.87 2.35
C ASP A 2 -15.87 -28.56 1.79
N GLN A 3 -16.11 -27.63 2.71
CA GLN A 3 -16.69 -26.34 2.36
C GLN A 3 -15.57 -25.43 1.83
N HIS A 4 -15.48 -25.34 0.50
CA HIS A 4 -14.61 -24.38 -0.18
C HIS A 4 -15.22 -22.99 -0.08
N LEU A 5 -14.50 -22.06 0.56
CA LEU A 5 -14.91 -20.68 0.71
C LEU A 5 -14.19 -19.79 -0.29
N THR A 6 -14.91 -18.80 -0.81
CA THR A 6 -14.28 -17.71 -1.58
C THR A 6 -13.43 -16.85 -0.66
N VAL A 7 -12.47 -16.10 -1.24
CA VAL A 7 -11.60 -15.19 -0.47
C VAL A 7 -12.41 -14.24 0.43
N LYS A 8 -13.59 -13.76 -0.02
CA LYS A 8 -14.47 -12.87 0.76
C LYS A 8 -15.18 -13.55 1.93
N GLU A 9 -15.43 -14.85 1.85
CA GLU A 9 -16.00 -15.60 2.96
C GLU A 9 -14.91 -15.99 3.96
N ALA A 10 -13.71 -16.29 3.45
CA ALA A 10 -12.53 -16.55 4.26
C ALA A 10 -12.14 -15.34 5.12
N THR A 11 -12.25 -14.11 4.59
CA THR A 11 -11.99 -12.89 5.39
C THR A 11 -12.99 -12.73 6.53
N LYS A 12 -14.27 -13.03 6.29
CA LYS A 12 -15.32 -12.98 7.32
C LYS A 12 -15.09 -14.02 8.42
N LEU A 13 -14.68 -15.23 8.06
CA LEU A 13 -14.42 -16.29 9.03
C LEU A 13 -13.15 -16.05 9.85
N THR A 14 -12.08 -15.56 9.22
CA THR A 14 -10.76 -15.45 9.86
C THR A 14 -10.50 -14.08 10.50
N GLY A 15 -11.32 -13.07 10.18
CA GLY A 15 -11.06 -11.67 10.54
C GLY A 15 -9.80 -11.08 9.90
N LYS A 16 -9.19 -11.77 8.92
CA LYS A 16 -7.99 -11.32 8.23
C LYS A 16 -8.34 -10.57 6.95
N SER A 17 -7.41 -9.74 6.49
CA SER A 17 -7.56 -8.99 5.26
C SER A 17 -7.50 -9.89 4.02
N GLU A 18 -8.20 -9.49 2.95
CA GLU A 18 -8.23 -10.22 1.68
C GLU A 18 -6.82 -10.43 1.11
N SER A 19 -5.93 -9.44 1.27
CA SER A 19 -4.52 -9.49 0.87
C SER A 19 -3.75 -10.61 1.58
N THR A 20 -4.00 -10.82 2.88
CA THR A 20 -3.34 -11.87 3.66
C THR A 20 -3.74 -13.25 3.16
N ILE A 21 -5.03 -13.44 2.85
CA ILE A 21 -5.57 -14.69 2.33
C ILE A 21 -5.05 -14.97 0.92
N LYS A 22 -5.00 -13.96 0.03
CA LYS A 22 -4.38 -14.09 -1.29
C LYS A 22 -2.88 -14.43 -1.20
N ARG A 23 -2.16 -13.85 -0.25
CA ARG A 23 -0.75 -14.16 -0.03
C ARG A 23 -0.56 -15.62 0.41
N LEU A 24 -1.42 -16.12 1.31
CA LEU A 24 -1.42 -17.52 1.71
C LEU A 24 -1.64 -18.45 0.51
N ILE A 25 -2.65 -18.16 -0.32
CA ILE A 25 -2.90 -18.89 -1.55
C ILE A 25 -1.66 -18.91 -2.43
N HIS A 26 -1.05 -17.75 -2.69
CA HIS A 26 0.13 -17.66 -3.53
C HIS A 26 1.31 -18.49 -2.99
N VAL A 27 1.56 -18.48 -1.68
CA VAL A 27 2.62 -19.28 -1.07
C VAL A 27 2.37 -20.78 -1.26
N ILE A 28 1.13 -21.24 -1.07
CA ILE A 28 0.77 -22.66 -1.22
C ILE A 28 0.76 -23.08 -2.68
N THR A 29 0.32 -22.21 -3.59
CA THR A 29 0.30 -22.50 -5.04
C THR A 29 1.67 -22.39 -5.71
N ALA A 30 2.63 -21.71 -5.07
CA ALA A 30 4.00 -21.60 -5.56
C ALA A 30 4.79 -22.91 -5.36
N ASP A 31 4.41 -23.73 -4.38
CA ASP A 31 4.99 -25.05 -4.14
C ASP A 31 4.02 -26.15 -4.55
N ALA A 32 4.33 -26.84 -5.66
CA ALA A 32 3.48 -27.88 -6.21
C ALA A 32 3.37 -29.13 -5.31
N ALA A 33 4.33 -29.34 -4.41
CA ALA A 33 4.36 -30.49 -3.49
C ALA A 33 3.77 -30.19 -2.10
N HIS A 34 3.13 -29.02 -1.92
CA HIS A 34 2.60 -28.61 -0.63
C HIS A 34 1.43 -29.52 -0.21
N GLU A 35 1.45 -30.04 1.02
CA GLU A 35 0.41 -30.95 1.56
C GLU A 35 -1.00 -30.36 1.45
N ASP A 36 -1.12 -29.05 1.67
CA ASP A 36 -2.37 -28.30 1.60
C ASP A 36 -2.76 -27.83 0.17
N ARG A 37 -2.03 -28.26 -0.89
CA ARG A 37 -2.32 -27.84 -2.27
C ARG A 37 -3.69 -28.32 -2.76
N ASN A 38 -4.11 -29.49 -2.30
CA ASN A 38 -5.42 -30.09 -2.60
C ASN A 38 -6.59 -29.29 -2.01
N SER A 39 -6.30 -28.42 -1.04
CA SER A 39 -7.29 -27.59 -0.35
C SER A 39 -7.52 -26.22 -1.00
N ILE A 40 -6.95 -25.98 -2.19
CA ILE A 40 -7.07 -24.71 -2.92
C ILE A 40 -7.54 -24.98 -4.33
N HIS A 41 -8.63 -24.31 -4.73
CA HIS A 41 -9.11 -24.28 -6.10
C HIS A 41 -8.88 -22.91 -6.74
N PRO A 42 -8.52 -22.85 -8.04
CA PRO A 42 -8.36 -23.98 -8.98
C PRO A 42 -7.11 -24.84 -8.73
N THR A 43 -7.14 -26.11 -9.16
CA THR A 43 -5.97 -27.01 -9.09
C THR A 43 -4.85 -26.53 -10.02
N HIS A 44 -3.63 -27.05 -9.89
CA HIS A 44 -2.47 -26.52 -10.61
C HIS A 44 -2.69 -26.60 -12.12
N ASP A 45 -3.12 -27.77 -12.60
CA ASP A 45 -3.41 -28.02 -14.02
C ASP A 45 -4.55 -27.13 -14.54
N GLU A 46 -5.55 -26.82 -13.70
CA GLU A 46 -6.63 -25.91 -14.04
C GLU A 46 -6.15 -24.44 -14.09
N LEU A 47 -5.27 -24.04 -13.18
CA LEU A 47 -4.66 -22.70 -13.20
C LEU A 47 -3.82 -22.48 -14.45
N GLU A 48 -3.05 -23.49 -14.87
CA GLU A 48 -2.25 -23.39 -16.10
C GLU A 48 -3.16 -23.23 -17.32
N ARG A 49 -4.22 -24.04 -17.41
CA ARG A 49 -5.23 -23.92 -18.48
C ARG A 49 -5.91 -22.56 -18.48
N LEU A 50 -6.31 -22.05 -17.32
CA LEU A 50 -7.00 -20.75 -17.19
C LEU A 50 -6.04 -19.58 -17.48
N ARG A 51 -4.76 -19.71 -17.12
CA ARG A 51 -3.71 -18.74 -17.47
C ARG A 51 -3.48 -18.72 -18.98
N ASP A 52 -3.40 -19.88 -19.61
CA ASP A 52 -3.16 -20.01 -21.05
C ASP A 52 -4.40 -19.59 -21.87
N ALA A 53 -5.60 -19.79 -21.32
CA ALA A 53 -6.87 -19.33 -21.90
C ALA A 53 -7.17 -17.84 -21.63
N GLY A 54 -6.45 -17.20 -20.70
CA GLY A 54 -6.68 -15.80 -20.32
C GLY A 54 -8.01 -15.54 -19.59
N GLU A 55 -8.61 -16.57 -18.99
CA GLU A 55 -9.90 -16.46 -18.32
C GLU A 55 -9.75 -15.97 -16.86
N PRO A 56 -10.65 -15.09 -16.39
CA PRO A 56 -10.64 -14.66 -14.99
C PRO A 56 -11.11 -15.80 -14.10
N TYR A 57 -10.31 -16.12 -13.07
CA TYR A 57 -10.64 -17.17 -12.11
C TYR A 57 -10.75 -16.65 -10.68
N VAL A 58 -11.56 -17.34 -9.87
CA VAL A 58 -11.81 -17.00 -8.47
C VAL A 58 -11.19 -18.06 -7.58
N TRP A 59 -10.33 -17.61 -6.66
CA TRP A 59 -9.72 -18.47 -5.66
C TRP A 59 -10.73 -18.95 -4.61
N LYS A 60 -10.73 -20.26 -4.36
CA LYS A 60 -11.46 -20.89 -3.27
C LYS A 60 -10.50 -21.68 -2.38
N ILE A 61 -10.73 -21.66 -1.07
CA ILE A 61 -9.86 -22.26 -0.06
C ILE A 61 -10.71 -23.08 0.91
N ASP A 62 -10.18 -24.22 1.35
CA ASP A 62 -10.82 -25.02 2.40
C ASP A 62 -10.86 -24.31 3.75
N ARG A 63 -12.02 -24.40 4.40
CA ARG A 63 -12.22 -23.93 5.76
C ARG A 63 -11.25 -24.56 6.77
N MET A 64 -10.92 -25.84 6.62
CA MET A 64 -10.04 -26.57 7.55
C MET A 64 -8.60 -26.03 7.54
N LEU A 65 -8.09 -25.67 6.36
CA LEU A 65 -6.77 -25.06 6.20
C LEU A 65 -6.70 -23.70 6.88
N LEU A 66 -7.77 -22.90 6.74
CA LEU A 66 -7.88 -21.60 7.38
C LEU A 66 -7.91 -21.72 8.90
N LEU A 67 -8.67 -22.68 9.44
CA LEU A 67 -8.78 -22.91 10.89
C LEU A 67 -7.48 -23.46 11.51
N LYS A 68 -6.74 -24.30 10.78
CA LYS A 68 -5.44 -24.84 11.23
C LYS A 68 -4.39 -23.72 11.37
N ARG A 69 -4.38 -22.77 10.44
CA ARG A 69 -3.35 -21.71 10.38
C ARG A 69 -3.76 -20.42 11.09
N TYR A 70 -5.05 -20.15 11.15
CA TYR A 70 -5.66 -19.09 11.93
C TYR A 70 -6.70 -19.72 12.84
N PRO A 71 -6.28 -20.30 13.98
CA PRO A 71 -7.22 -20.63 15.04
C PRO A 71 -7.98 -19.34 15.37
N GLN A 72 -9.29 -19.32 15.14
CA GLN A 72 -10.09 -18.28 15.75
C GLN A 72 -9.92 -18.44 17.25
N GLU A 73 -9.52 -17.38 17.95
CA GLU A 73 -9.99 -17.23 19.32
C GLU A 73 -11.52 -17.25 19.23
N PRO A 74 -12.21 -18.25 19.82
CA PRO A 74 -13.64 -18.18 19.91
C PRO A 74 -13.94 -16.89 20.67
N GLN A 75 -14.68 -15.97 20.03
CA GLN A 75 -15.42 -14.97 20.79
C GLN A 75 -16.16 -15.74 21.88
N ALA A 76 -15.84 -15.36 23.12
CA ALA A 76 -16.12 -16.09 24.35
C ALA A 76 -17.52 -16.70 24.38
N GLU A 77 -17.59 -18.03 24.48
CA GLU A 77 -18.70 -18.70 25.15
C GLU A 77 -18.16 -19.81 26.07
N GLU A 78 -18.85 -19.94 27.18
CA GLU A 78 -18.49 -20.45 28.50
C GLU A 78 -18.01 -21.90 28.58
N GLY A 79 -17.06 -22.10 29.50
CA GLY A 79 -17.15 -23.13 30.54
C GLY A 79 -16.95 -24.59 30.11
N ILE A 80 -15.82 -25.18 30.52
CA ILE A 80 -15.79 -26.50 31.16
C ILE A 80 -14.52 -26.60 32.03
N ASP A 81 -14.79 -26.94 33.28
CA ASP A 81 -13.94 -27.33 34.39
C ASP A 81 -12.98 -28.49 34.05
N ARG A 82 -11.67 -28.31 34.29
CA ARG A 82 -10.66 -29.38 34.38
C ARG A 82 -9.57 -29.00 35.37
N THR A 83 -9.67 -29.52 36.59
CA THR A 83 -8.82 -29.21 37.73
C THR A 83 -7.65 -30.20 37.94
N ASP A 84 -7.11 -30.83 36.89
CA ASP A 84 -5.95 -31.76 37.02
C ASP A 84 -4.78 -31.53 36.02
N GLU A 85 -4.79 -30.44 35.24
CA GLU A 85 -3.72 -30.08 34.29
C GLU A 85 -2.90 -28.84 34.71
N THR A 86 -3.04 -28.37 35.95
CA THR A 86 -2.63 -27.03 36.38
C THR A 86 -1.12 -26.75 36.29
N ASN A 87 -0.25 -27.74 36.48
CA ASN A 87 1.20 -27.50 36.41
C ASN A 87 1.75 -27.49 34.97
N ALA A 88 1.24 -28.33 34.07
CA ALA A 88 1.65 -28.32 32.66
C ALA A 88 1.02 -27.14 31.89
N ALA A 89 -0.26 -26.83 32.20
CA ALA A 89 -0.95 -25.68 31.65
C ALA A 89 -0.33 -24.36 32.13
N ALA A 90 0.02 -24.22 33.42
CA ALA A 90 0.69 -23.02 33.92
C ALA A 90 2.09 -22.80 33.32
N ILE A 91 2.84 -23.86 33.03
CA ILE A 91 4.11 -23.76 32.30
C ILE A 91 3.87 -23.27 30.86
N SER A 92 2.83 -23.79 30.19
CA SER A 92 2.49 -23.31 28.84
C SER A 92 1.92 -21.88 28.82
N GLU A 93 1.18 -21.49 29.86
CA GLU A 93 0.61 -20.14 30.01
C GLU A 93 1.69 -19.11 30.32
N SER A 94 2.63 -19.44 31.22
CA SER A 94 3.80 -18.59 31.48
C SER A 94 4.68 -18.43 30.24
N GLN A 95 4.92 -19.50 29.47
CA GLN A 95 5.64 -19.42 28.20
C GLN A 95 4.90 -18.55 27.16
N LEU A 96 3.56 -18.64 27.11
CA LEU A 96 2.75 -17.79 26.23
C LEU A 96 2.83 -16.31 26.66
N VAL A 97 2.73 -16.04 27.96
CA VAL A 97 2.85 -14.68 28.52
C VAL A 97 4.24 -14.11 28.24
N ASP A 98 5.30 -14.91 28.36
CA ASP A 98 6.66 -14.48 28.06
C ASP A 98 6.87 -14.22 26.56
N PHE A 99 6.29 -15.04 25.68
CA PHE A 99 6.29 -14.78 24.24
C PHE A 99 5.52 -13.51 23.88
N LEU A 100 4.36 -13.28 24.49
CA LEU A 100 3.58 -12.06 24.30
C LEU A 100 4.32 -10.83 24.82
N ARG A 101 5.04 -10.95 25.94
CA ARG A 101 5.91 -9.88 26.45
C ARG A 101 7.06 -9.60 25.50
N GLU A 102 7.75 -10.62 25.01
CA GLU A 102 8.81 -10.47 24.01
C GLU A 102 8.28 -9.81 22.74
N ARG A 103 7.09 -10.20 22.28
CA ARG A 103 6.41 -9.61 21.13
C ARG A 103 6.09 -8.13 21.37
N LEU A 104 5.60 -7.77 22.57
CA LEU A 104 5.32 -6.38 22.93
C LEU A 104 6.60 -5.53 22.97
N VAL A 105 7.68 -6.05 23.54
CA VAL A 105 8.98 -5.36 23.55
C VAL A 105 9.50 -5.16 22.14
N SER A 106 9.46 -6.20 21.30
CA SER A 106 9.86 -6.10 19.90
C SER A 106 9.02 -5.08 19.10
N GLN A 107 7.72 -5.00 19.39
CA GLN A 107 6.85 -3.99 18.79
C GLN A 107 7.15 -2.57 19.29
N GLU A 108 7.46 -2.41 20.58
CA GLU A 108 7.87 -1.12 21.13
C GLU A 108 9.20 -0.65 20.52
N ASP A 109 10.18 -1.55 20.36
CA ASP A 109 11.43 -1.26 19.67
C ASP A 109 11.16 -0.82 18.23
N GLN A 110 10.26 -1.51 17.52
CA GLN A 110 9.88 -1.14 16.17
C GLN A 110 9.23 0.26 16.13
N ILE A 111 8.32 0.56 17.06
CA ILE A 111 7.72 1.89 17.21
C ILE A 111 8.80 2.94 17.46
N GLN A 112 9.78 2.65 18.30
CA GLN A 112 10.88 3.56 18.59
C GLN A 112 11.71 3.83 17.34
N THR A 113 12.03 2.79 16.55
CA THR A 113 12.76 2.98 15.29
C THR A 113 11.96 3.85 14.31
N PHE A 114 10.65 3.65 14.19
CA PHE A 114 9.81 4.49 13.34
C PHE A 114 9.73 5.92 13.82
N LYS A 115 9.64 6.18 15.14
CA LYS A 115 9.72 7.53 15.71
C LYS A 115 11.02 8.23 15.30
N THR A 116 12.17 7.58 15.51
CA THR A 116 13.47 8.19 15.13
C THR A 116 13.60 8.44 13.63
N GLN A 117 13.00 7.60 12.79
CA GLN A 117 12.98 7.81 11.35
C GLN A 117 12.09 8.99 10.97
N LEU A 118 10.94 9.12 11.63
CA LEU A 118 10.01 10.22 11.44
C LEU A 118 10.65 11.56 11.85
N ASP A 119 11.31 11.61 13.01
CA ASP A 119 12.05 12.79 13.46
C ASP A 119 13.14 13.22 12.46
N ARG A 120 13.87 12.25 11.88
CA ARG A 120 14.87 12.52 10.84
C ARG A 120 14.24 13.05 9.55
N LYS A 121 13.05 12.54 9.18
CA LYS A 121 12.33 12.97 7.98
C LYS A 121 11.74 14.36 8.16
N ASP A 122 11.19 14.67 9.33
CA ASP A 122 10.70 16.00 9.67
C ASP A 122 11.85 17.02 9.65
N GLY A 123 13.01 16.70 10.23
CA GLY A 123 14.19 17.56 10.12
C GLY A 123 14.68 17.77 8.68
N GLN A 124 14.56 16.76 7.80
CA GLN A 124 14.86 16.92 6.37
C GLN A 124 13.84 17.85 5.68
N ILE A 125 12.55 17.74 6.02
CA ILE A 125 11.50 18.60 5.49
C ILE A 125 11.72 20.05 5.93
N ASP A 126 12.07 20.27 7.20
CA ASP A 126 12.36 21.61 7.72
C ASP A 126 13.56 22.24 7.02
N ASN A 127 14.63 21.49 6.81
CA ASN A 127 15.79 21.97 6.05
C ASN A 127 15.42 22.33 4.60
N LEU A 128 14.64 21.49 3.93
CA LEU A 128 14.18 21.77 2.57
C LEU A 128 13.26 22.99 2.52
N ASN A 129 12.36 23.14 3.49
CA ASN A 129 11.49 24.29 3.62
C ASN A 129 12.28 25.57 3.83
N GLU A 130 13.30 25.55 4.69
CA GLU A 130 14.15 26.72 4.92
C GLU A 130 14.94 27.08 3.66
N ARG A 131 15.54 26.10 2.98
CA ARG A 131 16.22 26.34 1.69
C ARG A 131 15.28 26.89 0.63
N MET A 132 14.03 26.42 0.58
CA MET A 132 12.99 26.97 -0.32
C MET A 132 12.62 28.40 0.06
N ARG A 133 12.52 28.72 1.36
CA ARG A 133 12.26 30.09 1.83
C ARG A 133 13.41 31.01 1.45
N GLU A 134 14.65 30.62 1.71
CA GLU A 134 15.84 31.38 1.32
C GLU A 134 15.89 31.61 -0.19
N THR A 135 15.67 30.58 -1.01
CA THR A 135 15.62 30.73 -2.47
C THR A 135 14.49 31.65 -2.93
N ASN A 136 13.31 31.59 -2.30
CA ASN A 136 12.21 32.51 -2.61
C ASN A 136 12.55 33.95 -2.22
N ILE A 137 13.21 34.17 -1.07
CA ILE A 137 13.67 35.50 -0.64
C ILE A 137 14.70 36.03 -1.63
N LEU A 138 15.73 35.24 -1.96
CA LEU A 138 16.77 35.60 -2.92
C LEU A 138 16.21 35.89 -4.31
N MET A 139 15.24 35.10 -4.78
CA MET A 139 14.57 35.34 -6.04
C MET A 139 13.75 36.64 -6.03
N LYS A 140 13.04 36.92 -4.94
CA LYS A 140 12.34 38.19 -4.75
C LYS A 140 13.30 39.38 -4.73
N GLU A 141 14.44 39.26 -4.04
CA GLU A 141 15.48 40.28 -4.04
C GLU A 141 16.08 40.52 -5.42
N LEU A 142 16.33 39.45 -6.19
CA LEU A 142 16.80 39.54 -7.57
C LEU A 142 15.76 40.22 -8.47
N GLN A 143 14.49 39.85 -8.35
CA GLN A 143 13.39 40.51 -9.06
C GLN A 143 13.28 41.99 -8.69
N GLN A 144 13.43 42.35 -7.42
CA GLN A 144 13.44 43.75 -6.98
C GLN A 144 14.62 44.52 -7.58
N LYS A 145 15.83 43.96 -7.55
CA LYS A 145 17.01 44.58 -8.17
C LYS A 145 16.85 44.76 -9.67
N LEU A 146 16.29 43.77 -10.37
CA LEU A 146 15.99 43.88 -11.80
C LEU A 146 14.88 44.88 -12.10
N ALA A 147 13.84 44.94 -11.27
CA ALA A 147 12.76 45.92 -11.42
C ALA A 147 13.24 47.36 -11.15
N ILE A 148 14.23 47.56 -10.28
CA ILE A 148 14.86 48.86 -10.04
C ILE A 148 15.88 49.19 -11.14
N ALA A 149 16.61 48.19 -11.66
CA ALA A 149 17.60 48.35 -12.72
C ALA A 149 16.99 48.43 -14.13
N ALA A 150 15.74 48.03 -14.30
CA ALA A 150 14.92 48.32 -15.46
C ALA A 150 14.20 49.65 -15.19
N PRO A 151 14.74 50.81 -15.60
CA PRO A 151 13.93 52.02 -15.61
C PRO A 151 12.74 51.73 -16.52
N ALA A 152 11.55 51.80 -15.93
CA ALA A 152 10.30 51.78 -16.65
C ALA A 152 10.34 52.93 -17.66
N GLU A 153 10.54 52.63 -18.94
CA GLU A 153 10.17 53.56 -19.99
C GLU A 153 8.64 53.74 -19.90
N PRO A 154 8.15 54.98 -19.67
CA PRO A 154 6.74 55.26 -19.77
C PRO A 154 6.37 55.20 -21.25
N SER A 155 5.85 54.05 -21.68
CA SER A 155 5.11 53.98 -22.94
C SER A 155 3.85 54.84 -22.77
N THR A 156 3.88 55.96 -23.47
CA THR A 156 2.82 56.95 -23.61
C THR A 156 1.45 56.30 -23.90
N PRO A 157 0.36 56.81 -23.31
CA PRO A 157 -0.99 56.35 -23.62
C PRO A 157 -1.36 56.85 -25.01
N ILE A 158 -1.65 55.94 -25.94
CA ILE A 158 -2.32 56.29 -27.19
C ILE A 158 -3.81 56.03 -27.01
N ASP A 159 -4.54 57.10 -27.31
CA ASP A 159 -5.94 57.37 -27.11
C ASP A 159 -6.90 56.34 -27.73
N SER A 160 -7.95 56.08 -26.96
CA SER A 160 -9.36 55.89 -27.32
C SER A 160 -9.75 55.99 -28.80
N GLU A 161 -10.42 54.94 -29.31
CA GLU A 161 -11.61 55.10 -30.15
C GLU A 161 -12.64 53.99 -29.87
N PRO A 162 -13.92 54.31 -29.57
CA PRO A 162 -14.98 53.34 -29.34
C PRO A 162 -15.93 53.25 -30.55
N ALA A 163 -16.13 52.03 -31.07
CA ALA A 163 -17.29 51.69 -31.90
C ALA A 163 -17.54 50.17 -31.80
N THR A 164 -18.37 49.76 -30.86
CA THR A 164 -19.79 49.37 -31.07
C THR A 164 -19.97 48.08 -31.90
N ASN A 165 -20.32 47.03 -31.15
CA ASN A 165 -21.34 46.01 -31.42
C ASN A 165 -21.28 45.21 -32.73
N SER A 166 -21.14 43.89 -32.62
CA SER A 166 -22.31 42.99 -32.54
C SER A 166 -21.94 41.50 -32.47
N SER A 167 -22.42 40.86 -31.41
CA SER A 167 -23.09 39.56 -31.31
C SER A 167 -22.46 38.24 -31.82
N SER A 168 -22.54 37.29 -30.88
CA SER A 168 -22.86 35.85 -31.03
C SER A 168 -21.81 34.93 -31.67
N ASN A 169 -21.19 34.03 -30.88
CA ASN A 169 -21.82 32.75 -30.49
C ASN A 169 -20.91 31.90 -29.60
N THR A 170 -21.58 31.17 -28.73
CA THR A 170 -21.18 30.11 -27.80
C THR A 170 -20.66 28.85 -28.54
N SER A 171 -19.51 28.28 -28.15
CA SER A 171 -19.36 26.85 -27.77
C SER A 171 -17.90 26.43 -27.48
N GLU A 172 -17.74 25.80 -26.32
CA GLU A 172 -16.93 24.61 -26.01
C GLU A 172 -15.40 24.56 -26.17
N MET A 173 -14.75 24.58 -25.00
CA MET A 173 -13.80 23.60 -24.43
C MET A 173 -12.73 22.94 -25.33
N GLN A 174 -11.47 23.19 -24.94
CA GLN A 174 -10.23 22.42 -25.19
C GLN A 174 -10.32 20.95 -24.68
N PRO A 175 -9.27 20.08 -24.72
CA PRO A 175 -7.88 20.21 -25.22
C PRO A 175 -7.30 19.00 -26.01
N SER A 176 -6.24 19.26 -26.78
CA SER A 176 -5.36 18.24 -27.38
C SER A 176 -4.42 17.59 -26.35
N THR A 177 -4.34 16.26 -26.37
CA THR A 177 -3.45 15.41 -25.56
C THR A 177 -2.13 15.10 -26.29
N ILE A 178 -1.01 15.61 -25.77
CA ILE A 178 0.39 15.23 -26.10
C ILE A 178 1.16 15.38 -24.78
N GLY A 179 1.98 14.49 -24.24
CA GLY A 179 2.41 13.13 -24.55
C GLY A 179 3.40 12.80 -23.40
N LYS A 180 3.12 11.79 -22.57
CA LYS A 180 3.98 11.43 -21.43
C LYS A 180 5.09 10.49 -21.90
N HIS A 181 6.31 11.02 -21.95
CA HIS A 181 7.55 10.28 -22.14
C HIS A 181 7.88 9.52 -20.84
N LEU A 182 7.88 8.18 -20.86
CA LEU A 182 8.51 7.36 -19.82
C LEU A 182 9.80 6.74 -20.40
N PRO A 183 10.94 6.80 -19.69
CA PRO A 183 12.16 6.13 -20.13
C PRO A 183 12.13 4.62 -19.81
N THR A 184 12.46 3.85 -20.84
CA THR A 184 12.65 2.39 -20.83
C THR A 184 13.92 2.01 -20.06
N PHE A 185 13.79 1.39 -18.88
CA PHE A 185 14.91 0.72 -18.21
C PHE A 185 15.06 -0.70 -18.77
N ALA A 186 15.82 -0.81 -19.86
CA ALA A 186 16.26 -2.08 -20.42
C ALA A 186 17.62 -2.47 -19.83
N GLY A 187 17.61 -3.47 -18.94
CA GLY A 187 18.65 -4.50 -18.78
C GLY A 187 20.00 -4.10 -18.18
N LEU A 188 20.37 -4.72 -17.04
CA LEU A 188 21.72 -5.28 -16.82
C LEU A 188 21.80 -6.21 -15.59
N PHE A 189 21.01 -7.29 -15.55
CA PHE A 189 21.39 -8.47 -14.76
C PHE A 189 22.21 -9.40 -15.65
N ARG A 190 23.53 -9.37 -15.50
CA ARG A 190 24.45 -10.31 -16.13
C ARG A 190 24.83 -11.37 -15.10
N SER A 191 24.45 -12.61 -15.39
CA SER A 191 24.72 -13.82 -14.63
C SER A 191 25.98 -14.53 -15.13
N LYS A 192 26.56 -15.36 -14.26
CA LYS A 192 27.66 -16.36 -14.39
C LYS A 192 29.07 -15.78 -14.28
N LYS A 193 29.96 -16.34 -13.45
CA LYS A 193 30.26 -17.77 -13.24
C LYS A 193 30.69 -18.06 -11.80
#